data_AF-A0A7J3XUU9-F1
#
_entry.id   AF-A0A7J3XUU9-F1
#
_cell.length_a   1.000
_cell.length_b   1.000
_cell.length_c   1.000
_cell.angle_alpha   90.00
_cell.angle_beta   90.00
_cell.angle_gamma   90.00
#
_symmetry.space_group_name_H-M   'P 1'
#
loop_
_entity.id
_entity.type
_entity.pdbx_description
1 polymer ?
#
loop_
_entity_poly.entity_id
_entity_poly.type
_entity_poly.pdbx_seq_one_letter_code
_entity_poly.pdbx_strand_id
1 'polypeptide(L)'
;MIIGLSHDVDSIRRGLRHVWRVRGRFTARQLLLHALGVRNLYDNLADLMEVEEERGVRSTFFIPVVLFNLDEVEGCLKQLVE
;
A
#
# COMPACT_ATOMS: atom_id res chain seq x y z
N MET A 1 9.72 14.03 -23.74
CA MET A 1 8.50 14.05 -22.91
C MET A 1 8.87 13.46 -21.56
N ILE A 2 8.59 14.14 -20.46
CA ILE A 2 8.85 13.64 -19.10
C ILE A 2 7.51 13.16 -18.55
N ILE A 3 7.47 11.92 -18.05
CA ILE A 3 6.30 11.34 -17.39
C ILE A 3 6.65 11.23 -15.90
N GLY A 4 5.82 11.81 -15.04
CA GLY A 4 5.94 11.68 -13.59
C GLY A 4 4.90 10.69 -13.06
N LEU A 5 5.33 9.78 -12.18
CA LEU A 5 4.47 8.87 -11.44
C LEU A 5 4.41 9.32 -9.98
N SER A 6 3.21 9.49 -9.45
CA SER A 6 3.00 9.81 -8.04
C SER A 6 1.85 9.02 -7.46
N HIS A 7 1.97 8.66 -6.19
CA HIS A 7 0.97 7.88 -5.45
C HIS A 7 0.58 8.62 -4.17
N ASP A 8 -0.71 8.95 -4.06
CA ASP A 8 -1.29 9.45 -2.82
C ASP A 8 -1.65 8.27 -1.93
N VAL A 9 -1.01 8.18 -0.77
CA VAL A 9 -1.27 7.11 0.19
C VAL A 9 -2.47 7.51 1.04
N ASP A 10 -3.67 7.10 0.62
CA ASP A 10 -4.92 7.45 1.33
C ASP A 10 -5.21 6.57 2.55
N SER A 11 -4.76 5.31 2.52
CA SER A 11 -4.94 4.37 3.63
C SER A 11 -4.05 3.15 3.49
N ILE A 12 -3.28 2.85 4.54
CA ILE A 12 -2.53 1.59 4.68
C ILE A 12 -3.35 0.49 5.36
N ARG A 13 -4.45 0.82 6.03
CA ARG A 13 -5.35 -0.13 6.70
C ARG A 13 -6.81 0.30 6.56
N ARG A 14 -7.70 -0.67 6.37
CA ARG A 14 -9.16 -0.48 6.44
C ARG A 14 -9.80 -1.64 7.18
N GLY A 15 -10.84 -1.35 7.95
CA GLY A 15 -11.57 -2.38 8.70
C GLY A 15 -12.31 -3.36 7.79
N LEU A 16 -12.57 -4.57 8.29
CA LEU A 16 -13.20 -5.67 7.54
C LEU A 16 -14.56 -5.28 6.92
N ARG A 17 -15.35 -4.41 7.57
CA ARG A 17 -16.62 -3.90 7.00
C ARG A 17 -16.41 -3.14 5.69
N HIS A 18 -15.34 -2.35 5.60
CA HIS A 18 -15.00 -1.63 4.39
C HIS A 18 -14.54 -2.60 3.30
N VAL A 19 -13.63 -3.52 3.63
CA VAL A 19 -13.13 -4.57 2.72
C VAL A 19 -14.29 -5.38 2.14
N TRP A 20 -15.23 -5.80 2.99
CA TRP A 20 -16.41 -6.56 2.57
C TRP A 20 -17.32 -5.78 1.60
N ARG A 21 -17.45 -4.47 1.79
CA ARG A 21 -18.23 -3.59 0.91
C ARG A 21 -17.61 -3.51 -0.49
N VAL A 22 -16.28 -3.43 -0.58
CA VAL A 22 -15.55 -3.31 -1.85
C VAL A 22 -14.95 -4.63 -2.33
N ARG A 23 -15.41 -5.77 -1.79
CA ARG A 23 -14.81 -7.10 -2.01
C ARG A 23 -14.65 -7.50 -3.48
N GLY A 24 -15.48 -6.96 -4.38
CA GLY A 24 -15.38 -7.20 -5.83
C GLY A 24 -14.08 -6.68 -6.47
N ARG A 25 -13.29 -5.86 -5.78
CA ARG A 25 -11.96 -5.40 -6.22
C ARG A 25 -10.86 -6.44 -6.01
N PHE A 26 -11.13 -7.49 -5.25
CA PHE A 26 -10.13 -8.44 -4.78
C PHE A 26 -10.52 -9.86 -5.16
N THR A 27 -9.52 -10.70 -5.38
CA THR A 27 -9.73 -12.14 -5.57
C THR A 27 -10.12 -12.81 -4.26
N ALA A 28 -10.80 -13.96 -4.34
CA ALA A 28 -11.17 -14.74 -3.15
C ALA A 28 -9.94 -15.10 -2.29
N ARG A 29 -8.80 -15.44 -2.93
CA ARG A 29 -7.53 -15.72 -2.24
C ARG A 29 -7.02 -14.50 -1.46
N GLN A 30 -7.05 -13.31 -2.07
CA GLN A 30 -6.63 -12.07 -1.43
C GLN A 30 -7.51 -11.73 -0.21
N LEU A 31 -8.83 -11.84 -0.35
CA LEU A 31 -9.77 -11.62 0.75
C LEU A 31 -9.51 -12.59 1.92
N LEU A 32 -9.24 -13.86 1.62
CA LEU A 32 -8.98 -14.90 2.62
C LEU A 32 -7.66 -14.66 3.34
N LEU A 33 -6.58 -14.34 2.61
CA LEU A 33 -5.28 -13.98 3.22
C LEU A 33 -5.38 -12.71 4.08
N HIS A 34 -6.24 -11.76 3.70
CA HIS A 34 -6.50 -10.57 4.49
C HIS A 34 -7.25 -10.84 5.78
N ALA A 35 -8.30 -11.66 5.70
CA ALA A 35 -9.06 -12.07 6.87
C ALA A 35 -8.21 -12.86 7.87
N LEU A 36 -7.23 -13.64 7.38
CA LEU A 36 -6.26 -14.38 8.21
C LEU A 36 -5.11 -13.51 8.75
N GLY A 37 -5.04 -12.22 8.39
CA GLY A 37 -3.94 -11.33 8.79
C GLY A 37 -2.60 -11.62 8.11
N VAL A 38 -2.58 -12.53 7.13
CA VAL A 38 -1.36 -12.91 6.40
C VAL A 38 -0.96 -11.85 5.36
N ARG A 39 -1.94 -11.14 4.79
CA ARG A 39 -1.68 -10.06 3.82
C ARG A 39 -2.57 -8.86 4.08
N ASN A 40 -2.00 -7.66 4.13
CA ASN A 40 -2.80 -6.45 4.14
C ASN A 40 -3.16 -6.04 2.70
N LEU A 41 -4.44 -5.84 2.39
CA LEU A 41 -4.88 -5.45 1.04
C LEU A 41 -4.70 -3.96 0.73
N TYR A 42 -4.43 -3.16 1.76
CA TYR A 42 -4.29 -1.72 1.67
C TYR A 42 -2.85 -1.25 1.89
N ASP A 43 -1.96 -2.16 2.27
CA ASP A 43 -0.53 -1.89 2.40
C ASP A 43 0.19 -2.63 1.27
N ASN A 44 0.35 -1.93 0.16
CA ASN A 44 0.91 -2.42 -1.10
C ASN A 44 2.11 -1.59 -1.56
N LEU A 45 2.75 -0.84 -0.64
CA LEU A 45 3.91 0.00 -0.97
C LEU A 45 5.07 -0.86 -1.48
N ALA A 46 5.40 -1.95 -0.78
CA ALA A 46 6.43 -2.89 -1.21
C ALA A 46 6.09 -3.58 -2.54
N ASP A 47 4.82 -4.00 -2.72
CA ASP A 47 4.35 -4.57 -4.00
C ASP A 47 4.54 -3.58 -5.17
N LEU A 48 4.26 -2.28 -4.94
CA LEU A 48 4.47 -1.23 -5.95
C LEU A 48 5.96 -1.02 -6.24
N MET A 49 6.81 -0.98 -5.22
CA MET A 49 8.25 -0.83 -5.37
C MET A 49 8.87 -1.99 -6.17
N GLU A 50 8.41 -3.22 -5.95
CA GLU A 50 8.86 -4.39 -6.72
C GLU A 50 8.51 -4.21 -8.21
N VAL A 51 7.27 -3.79 -8.52
CA VAL A 51 6.86 -3.51 -9.91
C VAL A 51 7.66 -2.36 -10.52
N GLU A 52 7.96 -1.31 -9.74
CA GLU A 52 8.78 -0.19 -10.21
C GLU A 52 10.18 -0.66 -10.62
N GLU A 53 10.81 -1.50 -9.81
CA GLU A 53 12.13 -2.06 -10.08
C GLU A 53 12.10 -3.00 -11.30
N GLU A 54 11.10 -3.90 -11.40
CA GLU A 54 10.90 -4.76 -12.57
C GLU A 54 10.74 -3.97 -13.88
N ARG A 55 10.14 -2.78 -13.80
CA ARG A 55 9.85 -1.92 -14.95
C ARG A 55 10.92 -0.86 -15.20
N GLY A 56 11.91 -0.73 -14.32
CA GLY A 56 12.95 0.29 -14.41
C GLY A 56 12.41 1.72 -14.30
N VAL A 57 11.33 1.92 -13.54
CA VAL A 57 10.72 3.25 -13.31
C VAL A 57 10.87 3.68 -11.85
N ARG A 58 10.62 4.96 -11.57
CA ARG A 58 10.61 5.51 -10.22
C ARG A 58 9.37 6.37 -10.05
N SER A 59 8.78 6.34 -8.86
CA SER A 59 7.65 7.18 -8.50
C SER A 59 7.92 8.01 -7.24
N THR A 60 6.94 8.83 -6.84
CA THR A 60 6.94 9.57 -5.57
C THR A 60 5.70 9.20 -4.76
N PHE A 61 5.88 8.79 -3.51
CA PHE A 61 4.78 8.55 -2.57
C PHE A 61 4.53 9.77 -1.69
N PHE A 62 3.28 10.22 -1.65
CA PHE A 62 2.82 11.25 -0.71
C PHE A 62 2.09 10.57 0.45
N ILE A 63 2.64 10.68 1.65
CA ILE A 63 2.08 10.08 2.87
C ILE A 63 1.58 11.19 3.80
N PRO A 64 0.25 11.42 3.88
CA PRO A 64 -0.28 12.49 4.72
C PRO A 64 -0.16 12.14 6.20
N VAL A 65 0.62 12.91 6.95
CA VAL A 65 0.82 12.76 8.40
C VAL A 65 -0.44 13.00 9.23
N VAL A 66 -1.50 13.56 8.62
CA VAL A 66 -2.82 13.69 9.26
C VAL A 66 -3.63 12.39 9.22
N LEU A 67 -3.27 11.45 8.32
CA LEU A 67 -3.94 10.16 8.15
C LEU A 67 -3.18 9.01 8.82
N PHE A 68 -1.88 9.18 9.06
CA PHE A 68 -1.00 8.16 9.64
C PHE A 68 -0.18 8.73 10.79
N ASN A 69 0.05 7.92 11.82
CA ASN A 69 0.99 8.28 12.86
C ASN A 69 2.41 8.34 12.27
N LEU A 70 3.11 9.46 12.47
CA LEU A 70 4.48 9.69 12.01
C LEU A 70 5.44 8.57 12.43
N ASP A 71 5.31 8.04 13.64
CA ASP A 71 6.19 6.98 14.15
C ASP A 71 5.99 5.66 13.38
N GLU A 72 4.75 5.35 13.01
CA GLU A 72 4.41 4.16 12.21
C GLU A 72 4.90 4.32 10.76
N VAL A 73 4.77 5.52 10.20
CA VAL A 73 5.26 5.85 8.86
C VAL A 73 6.78 5.76 8.82
N GLU A 74 7.48 6.35 9.79
CA GLU A 74 8.94 6.31 9.85
C GLU A 74 9.46 4.89 9.95
N GLY A 75 8.84 4.06 10.80
CA GLY A 75 9.19 2.63 10.93
C GLY A 75 9.01 1.86 9.62
N CYS A 76 7.89 2.08 8.93
CA CYS A 76 7.63 1.47 7.62
C CYS A 76 8.64 1.94 6.56
N LEU A 77 8.91 3.25 6.47
CA LEU A 77 9.86 3.80 5.50
C LEU A 77 11.29 3.31 5.73
N LYS A 78 11.73 3.18 6.99
CA LYS A 78 13.06 2.64 7.32
C LYS A 78 13.22 1.20 6.84
N GLN A 79 12.22 0.36 7.03
CA GLN A 79 12.23 -1.03 6.56
C GLN A 79 12.25 -1.17 5.04
N LEU A 80 11.84 -0.14 4.28
CA LEU A 80 11.83 -0.15 2.82
C LEU A 80 13.17 0.28 2.21
N VAL A 81 14.08 0.87 3.00
CA VAL A 81 15.36 1.43 2.54
C VAL A 81 16.57 0.64 3.09
N GLU A 82 16.39 -0.15 4.15
CA GLU A 82 17.36 -1.13 4.65
C GLU A 82 17.36 -2.43 3.84
#